data_AF-A0A931B3A6-F1
#
_entry.id   AF-A0A931B3A6-F1
#
_cell.length_a   1.000
_cell.length_b   1.000
_cell.length_c   1.000
_cell.angle_alpha   90.00
_cell.angle_beta   90.00
_cell.angle_gamma   90.00
#
_symmetry.space_group_name_H-M   'P 1'
#
loop_
_entity.id
_entity.type
_entity.pdbx_description
1 polymer ?
#
loop_
_entity_poly.entity_id
_entity_poly.type
_entity_poly.pdbx_seq_one_letter_code
_entity_poly.pdbx_strand_id
1 'polypeptide(L)'
;MSSDTWHTGFTHWIVQQVRENGIVEQEIPEALLWCWTSAARSTGLDPEDVREIARRTGAAESDVLAACGRDNAQWAAEQDRFDQPDLVALDKYLDTILGGLFPSS
;
A
#
# COMPACT_ATOMS: atom_id res chain seq x y z
N MET A 1 20.46 -1.00 4.89
CA MET A 1 19.40 -0.71 3.91
C MET A 1 18.13 -0.55 4.74
N SER A 2 17.54 0.65 4.78
CA SER A 2 16.31 0.86 5.54
C SER A 2 15.20 0.00 4.91
N SER A 3 14.67 -0.93 5.68
CA SER A 3 13.70 -1.96 5.27
C SER A 3 12.26 -1.45 5.19
N ASP A 4 12.06 -0.13 5.33
CA ASP A 4 10.75 0.45 5.66
C ASP A 4 9.90 0.86 4.43
N THR A 5 10.43 0.74 3.20
CA THR A 5 9.84 1.42 2.04
C THR A 5 8.54 0.81 1.51
N TRP A 6 8.15 -0.40 1.93
CA TRP A 6 6.96 -1.07 1.38
C TRP A 6 5.77 -1.19 2.32
N HIS A 7 5.96 -0.88 3.61
CA HIS A 7 4.87 -0.94 4.57
C HIS A 7 3.88 0.20 4.29
N THR A 8 2.64 -0.15 3.98
CA THR A 8 1.54 0.81 3.81
C THR A 8 0.80 1.04 5.12
N GLY A 9 -0.08 2.04 5.15
CA GLY A 9 -0.97 2.27 6.29
C GLY A 9 -1.80 1.03 6.65
N PHE A 10 -2.16 0.21 5.66
CA PHE A 10 -2.84 -1.06 5.87
C PHE A 10 -1.96 -2.11 6.59
N THR A 11 -0.69 -2.28 6.18
CA THR A 11 0.23 -3.20 6.87
C THR A 11 0.51 -2.78 8.31
N HIS A 12 0.66 -1.47 8.55
CA HIS A 12 0.83 -0.93 9.90
C HIS A 12 -0.40 -1.20 10.77
N TRP A 13 -1.60 -1.02 10.21
CA TRP A 13 -2.84 -1.35 10.91
C TRP A 13 -2.91 -2.83 11.28
N ILE A 14 -2.55 -3.75 10.37
CA ILE A 14 -2.52 -5.20 10.66
C ILE A 14 -1.57 -5.50 11.84
N VAL A 15 -0.34 -4.99 11.79
CA VAL A 15 0.66 -5.20 12.85
C VAL A 15 0.20 -4.59 14.18
N GLN A 16 -0.45 -3.43 14.14
CA GLN A 16 -1.00 -2.78 15.32
C GLN A 16 -2.11 -3.64 15.95
N GLN A 17 -3.04 -4.19 15.16
CA GLN A 17 -4.12 -5.05 15.68
C GLN A 17 -3.59 -6.31 16.34
N VAL A 18 -2.58 -6.96 15.75
CA VAL A 18 -1.91 -8.13 16.36
C VAL A 18 -1.36 -7.78 17.75
N ARG A 19 -0.70 -6.62 17.88
CA ARG A 19 -0.14 -6.14 19.16
C ARG A 19 -1.22 -5.80 20.17
N GLU A 20 -2.24 -5.05 19.77
CA GLU A 20 -3.33 -4.58 20.64
C GLU A 20 -4.17 -5.75 21.17
N ASN A 21 -4.39 -6.77 20.36
CA ASN A 21 -5.15 -7.96 20.75
C ASN A 21 -4.30 -9.03 21.46
N GLY A 22 -3.03 -8.72 21.74
CA GLY A 22 -2.14 -9.62 22.50
C GLY A 22 -1.85 -10.95 21.79
N ILE A 23 -1.91 -10.97 20.46
CA ILE A 23 -1.65 -12.17 19.65
C ILE A 23 -0.14 -12.29 19.46
N VAL A 24 0.51 -13.06 20.34
CA VAL A 24 1.99 -13.20 20.36
C VAL A 24 2.49 -14.38 19.51
N GLU A 25 1.65 -15.38 19.24
CA GLU A 25 2.04 -16.64 18.56
C GLU A 25 1.84 -16.65 17.03
N GLN A 26 1.39 -15.56 16.42
CA GLN A 26 1.28 -15.44 14.96
C GLN A 26 2.02 -14.19 14.48
N GLU A 27 3.35 -14.28 14.41
CA GLU A 27 4.11 -13.34 13.61
C GLU A 27 3.65 -13.51 12.16
N ILE A 28 2.89 -12.53 11.64
CA ILE A 28 2.39 -12.57 10.27
C ILE A 28 3.63 -12.48 9.37
N PRO A 29 3.92 -13.48 8.53
CA PRO A 29 5.11 -13.46 7.71
C PRO A 29 5.13 -12.23 6.81
N GLU A 30 6.31 -11.62 6.65
CA GLU A 30 6.48 -10.43 5.81
C GLU A 30 5.95 -10.64 4.38
N ALA A 31 6.21 -11.83 3.82
CA ALA A 31 5.69 -12.23 2.52
C ALA A 31 4.16 -12.25 2.45
N LEU A 32 3.47 -12.59 3.55
CA LEU A 32 2.01 -12.62 3.59
C LEU A 32 1.45 -11.19 3.67
N LEU A 33 2.07 -10.31 4.47
CA LEU A 33 1.75 -8.88 4.49
C LEU A 33 1.93 -8.26 3.10
N TRP A 34 3.01 -8.61 2.40
CA TRP A 34 3.26 -8.18 1.03
C TRP A 34 2.15 -8.64 0.08
N CYS A 35 1.76 -9.91 0.14
CA CYS A 35 0.68 -10.47 -0.68
C CYS A 35 -0.64 -9.70 -0.47
N TRP A 36 -1.07 -9.51 0.78
CA TRP A 36 -2.31 -8.80 1.08
C TRP A 36 -2.28 -7.34 0.66
N THR A 37 -1.13 -6.68 0.83
CA THR A 37 -0.97 -5.29 0.39
C THR A 37 -1.04 -5.19 -1.14
N SER A 38 -0.38 -6.11 -1.84
CA SER A 38 -0.41 -6.18 -3.30
C SER A 38 -1.84 -6.46 -3.81
N ALA A 39 -2.56 -7.40 -3.19
CA ALA A 39 -3.95 -7.70 -3.51
C ALA A 39 -4.87 -6.49 -3.24
N ALA A 40 -4.76 -5.88 -2.06
CA ALA A 40 -5.53 -4.69 -1.68
C ALA A 40 -5.39 -3.53 -2.68
N ARG A 41 -4.20 -3.36 -3.27
CA ARG A 41 -3.90 -2.31 -4.25
C ARG A 41 -4.30 -2.64 -5.69
N SER A 42 -4.29 -3.92 -6.07
CA SER A 42 -4.47 -4.33 -7.47
C SER A 42 -5.86 -4.87 -7.78
N THR A 43 -6.34 -5.81 -6.98
CA THR A 43 -7.61 -6.54 -7.21
C THR A 43 -8.65 -6.28 -6.13
N GLY A 44 -8.25 -5.68 -5.01
CA GLY A 44 -8.96 -5.77 -3.76
C GLY A 44 -8.70 -7.10 -3.05
N LEU A 45 -8.97 -7.13 -1.74
CA LEU A 45 -8.89 -8.35 -0.93
C LEU A 45 -10.05 -9.27 -1.27
N ASP A 46 -9.75 -10.55 -1.47
CA ASP A 46 -10.80 -11.55 -1.62
C ASP A 46 -11.40 -11.94 -0.24
N PRO A 47 -12.57 -12.60 -0.20
CA PRO A 47 -13.20 -12.97 1.07
C PRO A 47 -12.41 -13.96 1.93
N GLU A 48 -11.46 -14.71 1.36
CA GLU A 48 -10.59 -15.61 2.13
C GLU A 48 -9.46 -14.82 2.79
N ASP A 49 -8.86 -13.88 2.07
CA ASP A 49 -7.88 -12.93 2.62
C ASP A 49 -8.47 -12.13 3.78
N VAL A 50 -9.70 -11.60 3.63
CA VAL A 50 -10.38 -10.85 4.69
C VAL A 50 -10.58 -11.72 5.94
N ARG A 51 -11.04 -12.95 5.76
CA ARG A 51 -11.25 -13.92 6.86
C ARG A 51 -9.93 -14.29 7.54
N GLU A 52 -8.89 -14.53 6.76
CA GLU A 52 -7.57 -14.88 7.29
C GLU A 52 -6.95 -13.70 8.05
N ILE A 53 -7.01 -12.48 7.52
CA ILE A 53 -6.53 -11.28 8.22
C ILE A 53 -7.29 -11.08 9.53
N ALA A 54 -8.62 -11.17 9.51
CA ALA A 54 -9.46 -11.07 10.71
C ALA A 54 -9.06 -12.12 11.75
N ARG A 55 -8.88 -13.37 11.34
CA ARG A 55 -8.45 -14.47 12.21
C ARG A 55 -7.07 -14.22 12.84
N ARG A 56 -6.12 -13.68 12.07
CA ARG A 56 -4.75 -13.43 12.54
C ARG A 56 -4.62 -12.19 13.43
N THR A 57 -5.47 -11.19 13.18
CA THR A 57 -5.44 -9.92 13.91
C THR A 57 -6.37 -9.91 15.12
N GLY A 58 -7.36 -10.80 15.17
CA GLY A 58 -8.43 -10.77 16.16
C GLY A 58 -9.48 -9.68 15.90
N ALA A 59 -9.38 -8.94 14.80
CA ALA A 59 -10.33 -7.92 14.40
C ALA A 59 -11.56 -8.52 13.69
N ALA A 60 -12.64 -7.74 13.57
CA ALA A 60 -13.77 -8.14 12.73
C ALA A 60 -13.42 -7.98 11.24
N GLU A 61 -14.02 -8.81 10.37
CA GLU A 61 -13.88 -8.67 8.91
C GLU A 61 -14.27 -7.26 8.40
N SER A 62 -15.25 -6.62 9.04
CA SER A 62 -15.64 -5.25 8.74
C SER A 62 -14.53 -4.24 8.99
N ASP A 63 -13.72 -4.46 10.03
CA ASP A 63 -12.62 -3.57 10.40
C ASP A 63 -11.46 -3.71 9.41
N VAL A 64 -11.20 -4.94 8.93
CA VAL A 64 -10.24 -5.23 7.86
C VAL A 64 -10.60 -4.47 6.59
N LEU A 65 -11.86 -4.59 6.15
CA LEU A 65 -12.36 -3.88 4.96
C LEU A 65 -12.30 -2.36 5.14
N ALA A 66 -12.65 -1.85 6.32
CA ALA A 66 -12.59 -0.43 6.61
C ALA A 66 -11.14 0.10 6.60
N ALA A 67 -10.19 -0.66 7.15
CA ALA A 67 -8.77 -0.29 7.14
C ALA A 67 -8.19 -0.29 5.73
N CYS A 68 -8.47 -1.34 4.95
CA CYS A 68 -8.09 -1.42 3.54
C CYS A 68 -8.68 -0.24 2.73
N GLY A 69 -9.95 0.09 2.96
CA GLY A 69 -10.62 1.21 2.30
C GLY A 69 -10.00 2.56 2.61
N ARG A 70 -9.60 2.81 3.88
CA ARG A 70 -8.90 4.04 4.27
C ARG A 70 -7.53 4.16 3.60
N ASP A 71 -6.74 3.08 3.59
CA ASP A 71 -5.42 3.05 2.96
C ASP A 71 -5.50 3.25 1.43
N ASN A 72 -6.53 2.69 0.78
CA ASN A 72 -6.81 2.90 -0.63
C ASN A 72 -7.28 4.32 -0.95
N ALA A 73 -8.14 4.91 -0.12
CA ALA A 73 -8.55 6.29 -0.29
C ALA A 73 -7.39 7.28 -0.12
N GLN A 74 -6.51 7.05 0.87
CA GLN A 74 -5.32 7.87 1.07
C GLN A 74 -4.38 7.79 -0.15
N TRP A 75 -4.08 6.59 -0.62
CA TRP A 75 -3.22 6.39 -1.77
C TRP A 75 -3.80 6.99 -3.05
N ALA A 76 -5.11 6.85 -3.29
CA ALA A 76 -5.76 7.49 -4.43
C ALA A 76 -5.62 9.03 -4.36
N ALA A 77 -5.80 9.63 -3.17
CA ALA A 77 -5.60 11.06 -2.99
C ALA A 77 -4.14 11.51 -3.19
N GLU A 78 -3.18 10.67 -2.81
CA GLU A 78 -1.75 10.90 -3.07
C GLU A 78 -1.45 10.81 -4.58
N GLN A 79 -1.99 9.80 -5.26
CA GLN A 79 -1.85 9.63 -6.71
C GLN A 79 -2.46 10.81 -7.48
N ASP A 80 -3.68 11.23 -7.12
CA ASP A 80 -4.35 12.40 -7.72
C ASP A 80 -3.52 13.69 -7.57
N ARG A 81 -2.76 13.81 -6.48
CA ARG A 81 -1.84 14.94 -6.27
C ARG A 81 -0.64 14.87 -7.21
N PHE A 82 -0.08 13.69 -7.45
CA PHE A 82 1.03 13.51 -8.38
C PHE A 82 0.61 13.65 -9.84
N ASP A 83 -0.61 13.25 -10.18
CA ASP A 83 -1.18 13.34 -11.52
C ASP A 83 -1.64 14.77 -11.90
N GLN A 84 -1.41 15.77 -11.03
CA GLN A 84 -1.73 17.16 -11.32
C GLN A 84 -0.95 17.68 -12.55
N PRO A 85 -1.60 18.46 -13.43
CA PRO A 85 -1.05 18.87 -14.73
C PRO A 85 0.25 19.68 -14.62
N ASP A 86 0.51 20.34 -13.49
CA ASP A 86 1.74 21.10 -13.28
C ASP A 86 2.98 20.20 -13.10
N LEU A 87 2.82 19.00 -12.53
CA LEU A 87 3.91 18.02 -12.41
C LEU A 87 4.08 17.21 -13.69
N VAL A 88 2.99 16.88 -14.39
CA VAL A 88 3.04 16.28 -15.73
C VAL A 88 3.68 17.24 -16.75
N ALA A 89 3.41 18.54 -16.64
CA ALA A 89 4.05 19.56 -17.47
C ALA A 89 5.55 19.71 -17.14
N LEU A 90 5.93 19.61 -15.87
CA LEU A 90 7.34 19.62 -15.45
C LEU A 90 8.08 18.38 -15.95
N ASP A 91 7.48 17.19 -15.88
CA ASP A 91 8.06 15.95 -16.38
C ASP A 91 8.29 16.00 -17.90
N LYS A 92 7.27 16.45 -18.66
CA LYS A 92 7.39 16.67 -20.11
C LYS A 92 8.46 17.72 -20.47
N TYR A 93 8.61 18.75 -19.64
CA TYR A 93 9.64 19.76 -19.82
C TYR A 93 11.04 19.19 -19.55
N LEU A 94 11.20 18.36 -18.51
CA LEU A 94 12.46 17.68 -18.19
C LEU A 94 12.85 16.67 -19.28
N ASP A 95 11.91 15.89 -19.81
CA ASP A 95 12.13 15.01 -20.96
C ASP A 95 12.61 15.77 -22.20
N THR A 96 12.05 16.96 -22.43
CA THR A 96 12.46 17.81 -23.56
C THR A 96 13.89 18.31 -23.41
N ILE A 97 14.31 18.68 -22.19
CA ILE A 97 15.68 19.15 -21.90
C ILE A 97 16.68 17.98 -21.96
N LEU A 98 16.33 16.84 -21.36
CA LEU A 98 17.22 15.68 -21.28
C LEU A 98 17.35 14.96 -22.64
N GLY A 99 16.28 14.87 -23.42
CA GLY A 99 16.30 14.36 -24.79
C GLY A 99 17.06 15.26 -25.77
N GLY A 100 17.15 16.57 -25.48
CA GLY A 100 17.97 17.51 -26.24
C GLY A 100 19.47 17.48 -25.89
N LEU A 101 19.83 16.99 -24.71
CA LEU A 101 21.21 16.94 -24.21
C LEU A 101 22.00 15.70 -24.67
N PHE A 102 21.31 14.64 -25.10
CA PHE A 102 21.93 13.44 -25.68
C PHE A 102 21.30 13.10 -27.03
N PRO A 103 21.68 13.79 -28.12
CA PRO A 103 21.28 13.36 -29.46
C PRO A 103 21.85 11.97 -29.71
N SER A 104 20.98 10.98 -29.96
CA SER A 104 21.38 9.66 -30.43
C SER A 104 22.24 9.85 -31.69
N SER A 105 23.53 9.52 -31.56
CA SER A 105 24.48 9.47 -32.67
C SER A 105 24.30 8.19 -33.47
#